data_AF-A0A532C0W4-F1
#
_entry.id   AF-A0A532C0W4-F1
#
_cell.length_a   1.000
_cell.length_b   1.000
_cell.length_c   1.000
_cell.angle_alpha   90.00
_cell.angle_beta   90.00
_cell.angle_gamma   90.00
#
_symmetry.space_group_name_H-M   'P 1'
#
loop_
_entity.id
_entity.type
_entity.pdbx_description
1 polymer ?
#
loop_
_entity_poly.entity_id
_entity_poly.type
_entity_poly.pdbx_seq_one_letter_code
_entity_poly.pdbx_strand_id
1 'polypeptide(L)'
;MVERFEVALNTPVGRLTTAIDVPTGLIPITAIVPVARRLGEEAAQLEIQHATEAGQAISCRIGCAACCRMLVPLSAPEAFALRDYVEQLPTDRRDLLLNRLGDTKDRIKRAGLWDRLNDVSEASKPIADEELDPINRSYYALRMPCPYLENELCSIYEARPAACRELLVTSPAELCQDLVQNPVTPLPVSMRISSILGLAWGTLTDSPPRLIPLPMALEWAERHEEESRRTWPGSALLDQVLDHMWRFLSQAFQTRSSEL
;
A
#
# COMPACT_ATOMS: atom_id res chain seq x y z
N MET A 1 -7.58 -19.16 20.69
CA MET A 1 -6.19 -19.59 21.02
C MET A 1 -5.27 -18.89 20.04
N VAL A 2 -4.11 -18.46 20.49
CA VAL A 2 -3.13 -17.72 19.69
C VAL A 2 -1.83 -18.51 19.72
N GLU A 3 -1.19 -18.64 18.57
CA GLU A 3 0.12 -19.24 18.41
C GLU A 3 1.13 -18.14 18.11
N ARG A 4 2.32 -18.24 18.70
CA ARG A 4 3.39 -17.25 18.57
C ARG A 4 4.47 -17.78 17.66
N PHE A 5 4.76 -17.02 16.60
CA PHE A 5 5.78 -17.30 15.61
C PHE A 5 6.95 -16.34 15.80
N GLU A 6 8.17 -16.85 15.89
CA GLU A 6 9.38 -16.02 15.81
C GLU A 6 9.81 -15.95 14.35
N VAL A 7 9.60 -14.80 13.72
CA VAL A 7 9.89 -14.57 12.31
C VAL A 7 11.20 -13.82 12.17
N ALA A 8 12.08 -14.31 11.30
CA ALA A 8 13.31 -13.63 10.93
C ALA A 8 13.36 -13.49 9.40
N LEU A 9 13.49 -12.25 8.92
CA LEU A 9 13.66 -11.95 7.49
C LEU A 9 14.99 -11.22 7.30
N ASN A 10 15.76 -11.66 6.30
CA ASN A 10 16.99 -10.97 5.90
C ASN A 10 16.64 -9.98 4.79
N THR A 11 16.96 -8.71 5.01
CA THR A 11 16.90 -7.66 3.99
C THR A 11 18.32 -7.36 3.50
N PRO A 12 18.49 -6.66 2.35
CA PRO A 12 19.80 -6.29 1.83
C PRO A 12 20.64 -5.40 2.76
N VAL A 13 20.01 -4.71 3.71
CA VAL A 13 20.65 -3.76 4.64
C VAL A 13 20.71 -4.25 6.09
N GLY A 14 20.05 -5.36 6.41
CA GLY A 14 20.01 -5.86 7.78
C GLY A 14 18.98 -6.97 8.00
N ARG A 15 19.00 -7.56 9.18
CA ARG A 15 18.06 -8.60 9.59
C ARG A 15 16.98 -8.01 10.48
N LEU A 16 15.72 -8.31 10.17
CA LEU A 16 14.60 -8.07 11.07
C LEU A 16 14.22 -9.36 11.79
N THR A 17 13.90 -9.26 13.07
CA THR A 17 13.42 -10.37 13.91
C THR A 17 12.26 -9.87 14.75
N THR A 18 11.09 -10.48 14.61
CA THR A 18 9.91 -10.12 15.40
C THR A 18 9.09 -11.34 15.76
N ALA A 19 8.46 -11.29 16.92
CA ALA A 19 7.40 -12.20 17.28
C ALA A 19 6.09 -11.79 16.62
N ILE A 20 5.31 -12.76 16.16
CA ILE A 20 3.99 -12.57 15.57
C ILE A 20 3.01 -13.50 16.26
N ASP A 21 2.01 -12.91 16.89
CA ASP A 21 0.89 -13.62 17.49
C ASP A 21 -0.20 -13.82 16.44
N VAL A 22 -0.52 -15.08 16.14
CA VAL A 22 -1.47 -15.47 15.11
C VAL A 22 -2.62 -16.26 15.72
N PRO A 23 -3.88 -15.83 15.52
CA PRO A 23 -5.04 -16.62 15.93
C PRO A 23 -5.06 -17.98 15.24
N THR A 24 -5.25 -19.06 16.01
CA THR A 24 -5.31 -20.43 15.45
C THR A 24 -6.66 -20.75 14.78
N GLY A 25 -7.64 -19.85 14.89
CA GLY A 25 -8.95 -19.98 14.28
C GLY A 25 -9.00 -19.48 12.84
N LEU A 26 -10.19 -19.56 12.24
CA LEU A 26 -10.47 -18.94 10.95
C LEU A 26 -10.63 -17.43 11.15
N ILE A 27 -9.84 -16.64 10.42
CA ILE A 27 -9.84 -15.19 10.47
C ILE A 27 -9.97 -14.61 9.06
N PRO A 28 -10.54 -13.39 8.92
CA PRO A 28 -10.60 -12.72 7.62
C PRO A 28 -9.21 -12.31 7.15
N ILE A 29 -9.04 -12.12 5.85
CA ILE A 29 -7.76 -11.64 5.28
C ILE A 29 -7.35 -10.28 5.84
N THR A 30 -8.29 -9.44 6.25
CA THR A 30 -7.99 -8.12 6.82
C THR A 30 -7.17 -8.20 8.11
N ALA A 31 -7.23 -9.32 8.83
CA ALA A 31 -6.48 -9.53 10.07
C ALA A 31 -4.96 -9.64 9.86
N ILE A 32 -4.48 -10.04 8.66
CA ILE A 32 -3.03 -10.13 8.38
C ILE A 32 -2.44 -8.79 7.93
N VAL A 33 -3.27 -7.84 7.47
CA VAL A 33 -2.81 -6.56 6.92
C VAL A 33 -1.94 -5.76 7.90
N PRO A 34 -2.32 -5.57 9.19
CA PRO A 34 -1.47 -4.84 10.14
C PRO A 34 -0.13 -5.53 10.40
N VAL A 35 -0.10 -6.87 10.37
CA VAL A 35 1.12 -7.67 10.56
C VAL A 35 2.06 -7.49 9.37
N ALA A 36 1.56 -7.66 8.15
CA ALA A 36 2.34 -7.50 6.92
C ALA A 36 2.90 -6.07 6.81
N ARG A 37 2.07 -5.07 7.12
CA ARG A 37 2.46 -3.66 7.09
C ARG A 37 3.55 -3.35 8.12
N ARG A 38 3.44 -3.85 9.34
CA ARG A 38 4.49 -3.68 10.38
C ARG A 38 5.83 -4.25 9.90
N LEU A 39 5.85 -5.44 9.30
CA LEU A 39 7.08 -6.03 8.74
C LEU A 39 7.70 -5.16 7.63
N GLY A 40 6.87 -4.57 6.77
CA GLY A 40 7.31 -3.60 5.77
C GLY A 40 7.90 -2.33 6.38
N GLU A 41 7.26 -1.79 7.43
CA GLU A 41 7.75 -0.62 8.17
C GLU A 41 9.09 -0.89 8.87
N GLU A 42 9.25 -2.06 9.50
CA GLU A 42 10.53 -2.47 10.10
C GLU A 42 11.64 -2.58 9.06
N ALA A 43 11.35 -3.12 7.88
CA ALA A 43 12.33 -3.16 6.78
C ALA A 43 12.65 -1.77 6.22
N ALA A 44 11.65 -0.90 6.07
CA ALA A 44 11.87 0.50 5.68
C ALA A 44 12.72 1.24 6.73
N GLN A 45 12.57 0.93 8.02
CA GLN A 45 13.38 1.51 9.09
C GLN A 45 14.85 1.12 8.99
N LEU A 46 15.15 -0.13 8.57
CA LEU A 46 16.53 -0.55 8.30
C LEU A 46 17.14 0.24 7.13
N GLU A 47 16.37 0.49 6.06
CA GLU A 47 16.82 1.30 4.92
C GLU A 47 17.05 2.78 5.33
N ILE A 48 16.16 3.34 6.15
CA ILE A 48 16.32 4.70 6.71
C ILE A 48 17.62 4.78 7.52
N GLN A 49 17.85 3.81 8.40
CA GLN A 49 19.06 3.77 9.22
C GLN A 49 20.31 3.68 8.35
N HIS A 50 20.33 2.76 7.39
CA HIS A 50 21.45 2.57 6.47
C HIS A 50 21.77 3.84 5.66
N ALA A 51 20.74 4.50 5.11
CA ALA A 51 20.91 5.76 4.38
C ALA A 51 21.46 6.89 5.29
N THR A 52 20.95 6.98 6.53
CA THR A 52 21.41 7.98 7.50
C THR A 52 22.86 7.74 7.92
N GLU A 53 23.27 6.49 8.14
CA GLU A 53 24.65 6.10 8.43
C GLU A 53 25.59 6.39 7.26
N ALA A 54 25.08 6.33 6.01
CA ALA A 54 25.78 6.77 4.81
C ALA A 54 25.80 8.30 4.61
N GLY A 55 25.27 9.08 5.55
CA GLY A 55 25.26 10.54 5.52
C GLY A 55 24.15 11.16 4.66
N GLN A 56 23.17 10.37 4.21
CA GLN A 56 22.00 10.87 3.49
C GLN A 56 20.94 11.37 4.47
N ALA A 57 20.14 12.35 4.05
CA ALA A 57 19.02 12.86 4.83
C ALA A 57 17.69 12.40 4.23
N ILE A 58 16.78 11.87 5.05
CA ILE A 58 15.42 11.56 4.62
C ILE A 58 14.60 12.86 4.55
N SER A 59 14.07 13.17 3.37
CA SER A 59 13.28 14.40 3.15
C SER A 59 11.83 14.30 3.62
N CYS A 60 11.30 13.08 3.73
CA CYS A 60 9.92 12.84 4.10
C CYS A 60 9.69 13.11 5.58
N ARG A 61 8.64 13.87 5.91
CA ARG A 61 8.26 14.26 7.27
C ARG A 61 6.74 14.41 7.40
N ILE A 62 6.26 14.42 8.64
CA ILE A 62 4.85 14.74 8.94
C ILE A 62 4.49 16.09 8.31
N GLY A 63 3.33 16.18 7.66
CA GLY A 63 2.88 17.36 6.91
C GLY A 63 3.43 17.45 5.48
N CYS A 64 4.32 16.56 5.04
CA CYS A 64 4.62 16.39 3.63
C CYS A 64 3.52 15.59 2.94
N ALA A 65 2.99 16.12 1.84
CA ALA A 65 1.87 15.52 1.10
C ALA A 65 2.05 15.62 -0.43
N ALA A 66 3.32 15.67 -0.88
CA ALA A 66 3.65 15.60 -2.30
C ALA A 66 3.14 14.29 -2.94
N CYS A 67 3.37 13.16 -2.27
CA CYS A 67 2.89 11.85 -2.73
C CYS A 67 1.37 11.68 -2.60
N CYS A 68 0.71 12.47 -1.73
CA CYS A 68 -0.74 12.45 -1.56
C CYS A 68 -1.51 13.06 -2.75
N ARG A 69 -0.83 13.36 -3.86
CA ARG A 69 -1.43 13.79 -5.13
C ARG A 69 -1.18 12.77 -6.26
N MET A 70 -0.59 11.62 -5.92
CA MET A 70 -0.37 10.50 -6.85
C MET A 70 -1.50 9.47 -6.75
N LEU A 71 -1.59 8.62 -7.78
CA LEU A 71 -2.47 7.46 -7.74
C LEU A 71 -1.85 6.39 -6.84
N VAL A 72 -2.50 6.09 -5.72
CA VAL A 72 -2.01 5.07 -4.78
C VAL A 72 -2.74 3.75 -5.06
N PRO A 73 -2.02 2.68 -5.41
CA PRO A 73 -2.58 1.34 -5.55
C PRO A 73 -2.73 0.64 -4.20
N LEU A 74 -3.87 -0.01 -3.98
CA LEU A 74 -4.12 -0.92 -2.86
C LEU A 74 -4.26 -2.35 -3.37
N SER A 75 -3.94 -3.30 -2.51
CA SER A 75 -4.39 -4.68 -2.65
C SER A 75 -5.83 -4.87 -2.18
N ALA A 76 -6.48 -5.96 -2.60
CA ALA A 76 -7.81 -6.31 -2.13
C ALA A 76 -7.89 -6.41 -0.59
N PRO A 77 -6.94 -7.08 0.11
CA PRO A 77 -6.91 -7.08 1.57
C PRO A 77 -6.83 -5.68 2.19
N GLU A 78 -6.04 -4.77 1.63
CA GLU A 78 -5.95 -3.39 2.12
C GLU A 78 -7.24 -2.61 1.88
N ALA A 79 -7.90 -2.80 0.73
CA ALA A 79 -9.18 -2.15 0.44
C ALA A 79 -10.27 -2.60 1.43
N PHE A 80 -10.35 -3.90 1.72
CA PHE A 80 -11.27 -4.43 2.74
C PHE A 80 -10.92 -3.91 4.14
N ALA A 81 -9.63 -3.92 4.53
CA ALA A 81 -9.21 -3.41 5.83
C ALA A 81 -9.49 -1.90 5.98
N LEU A 82 -9.37 -1.13 4.89
CA LEU A 82 -9.70 0.29 4.87
C LEU A 82 -11.21 0.53 5.04
N ARG A 83 -12.05 -0.29 4.40
CA ARG A 83 -13.51 -0.25 4.61
C ARG A 83 -13.83 -0.53 6.08
N ASP A 84 -13.32 -1.62 6.64
CA ASP A 84 -13.55 -2.00 8.04
C ASP A 84 -13.09 -0.89 9.01
N TYR A 85 -11.99 -0.19 8.70
CA TYR A 85 -11.51 0.96 9.48
C TYR A 85 -12.46 2.16 9.38
N VAL A 86 -12.91 2.50 8.17
CA VAL A 86 -13.81 3.64 7.95
C VAL A 86 -15.18 3.41 8.59
N GLU A 87 -15.67 2.18 8.61
CA GLU A 87 -16.93 1.81 9.27
C GLU A 87 -16.89 2.02 10.79
N GLN A 88 -15.72 1.90 11.41
CA GLN A 88 -15.49 2.10 12.84
C GLN A 88 -15.33 3.57 13.24
N LEU A 89 -15.22 4.50 12.27
CA LEU A 89 -15.12 5.93 12.57
C LEU A 89 -16.44 6.47 13.17
N PRO A 90 -16.36 7.52 14.01
CA PRO A 90 -17.52 8.31 14.37
C PRO A 90 -18.33 8.76 13.14
N THR A 91 -19.66 8.74 13.23
CA THR A 91 -20.55 8.98 12.08
C THR A 91 -20.26 10.30 11.38
N ASP A 92 -20.03 11.38 12.13
CA ASP A 92 -19.66 12.70 11.60
C ASP A 92 -18.36 12.67 10.79
N ARG A 93 -17.35 11.95 11.29
CA ARG A 93 -16.05 11.78 10.61
C ARG A 93 -16.19 10.92 9.36
N ARG A 94 -16.99 9.86 9.42
CA ARG A 94 -17.29 8.98 8.29
C ARG A 94 -18.03 9.73 7.18
N ASP A 95 -19.07 10.49 7.52
CA ASP A 95 -19.87 11.25 6.56
C ASP A 95 -19.03 12.32 5.86
N LEU A 96 -18.17 13.04 6.61
CA LEU A 96 -17.24 14.01 6.04
C LEU A 96 -16.26 13.35 5.05
N LEU A 97 -15.77 12.16 5.37
CA LEU A 97 -14.87 11.41 4.49
C LEU A 97 -15.59 10.93 3.23
N LEU A 98 -16.79 10.37 3.36
CA LEU A 98 -17.60 9.90 2.23
C LEU A 98 -17.98 11.05 1.27
N ASN A 99 -18.30 12.23 1.81
CA ASN A 99 -18.53 13.43 0.99
C ASN A 99 -17.29 13.83 0.16
N ARG A 100 -16.10 13.83 0.78
CA ARG A 100 -14.84 14.10 0.04
C ARG A 100 -14.52 13.06 -1.02
N LEU A 101 -14.86 11.80 -0.77
CA LEU A 101 -14.74 10.73 -1.76
C LEU A 101 -15.71 10.95 -2.93
N GLY A 102 -16.94 11.39 -2.66
CA GLY A 102 -17.91 11.81 -3.68
C GLY A 102 -17.38 12.95 -4.56
N ASP A 103 -16.88 14.03 -3.95
CA ASP A 103 -16.28 15.16 -4.67
C ASP A 103 -15.08 14.73 -5.53
N THR A 104 -14.27 13.82 -5.00
CA THR A 104 -13.11 13.23 -5.68
C THR A 104 -13.54 12.41 -6.88
N LYS A 105 -14.55 11.54 -6.72
CA LYS A 105 -15.16 10.76 -7.80
C LYS A 105 -15.67 11.66 -8.92
N ASP A 106 -16.38 12.75 -8.59
CA ASP A 106 -16.89 13.70 -9.58
C ASP A 106 -15.78 14.44 -10.34
N ARG A 107 -14.66 14.74 -9.68
CA ARG A 107 -13.47 15.32 -10.35
C ARG A 107 -12.84 14.32 -11.32
N ILE A 108 -12.65 13.07 -10.89
CA ILE A 108 -12.08 11.99 -11.71
C ILE A 108 -12.99 11.69 -12.92
N LYS A 109 -14.31 11.68 -12.73
CA LYS A 109 -15.29 11.51 -13.82
C LYS A 109 -15.22 12.64 -14.85
N ARG A 110 -15.20 13.90 -14.40
CA ARG A 110 -15.06 15.06 -15.31
C ARG A 110 -13.75 15.06 -16.09
N ALA A 111 -12.70 14.45 -15.55
CA ALA A 111 -11.43 14.24 -16.23
C ALA A 111 -11.44 13.04 -17.19
N GLY A 112 -12.54 12.27 -17.28
CA GLY A 112 -12.63 11.08 -18.12
C GLY A 112 -11.77 9.91 -17.65
N LEU A 113 -11.38 9.88 -16.37
CA LEU A 113 -10.48 8.84 -15.82
C LEU A 113 -11.21 7.75 -15.04
N TRP A 114 -12.48 7.96 -14.67
CA TRP A 114 -13.19 7.05 -13.78
C TRP A 114 -13.29 5.63 -14.33
N ASP A 115 -13.75 5.49 -15.58
CA ASP A 115 -13.95 4.18 -16.20
C ASP A 115 -12.61 3.45 -16.37
N ARG A 116 -11.55 4.16 -16.78
CA ARG A 116 -10.20 3.59 -16.90
C ARG A 116 -9.67 3.07 -15.56
N LEU A 117 -9.89 3.81 -14.47
CA LEU A 117 -9.49 3.36 -13.13
C LEU A 117 -10.34 2.18 -12.65
N ASN A 118 -11.63 2.17 -12.98
CA ASN A 118 -12.51 1.06 -12.68
C ASN A 118 -12.06 -0.21 -13.41
N ASP A 119 -11.72 -0.12 -14.70
CA ASP A 119 -11.20 -1.24 -15.49
C ASP A 119 -9.92 -1.82 -14.87
N VAL A 120 -9.03 -0.97 -14.36
CA VAL A 120 -7.83 -1.41 -13.62
C VAL A 120 -8.20 -2.18 -12.35
N SER A 121 -9.18 -1.71 -11.59
CA SER A 121 -9.64 -2.38 -10.36
C SER A 121 -10.40 -3.70 -10.61
N GLU A 122 -10.98 -3.84 -11.81
CA GLU A 122 -11.72 -5.03 -12.24
C GLU A 122 -10.90 -5.99 -13.11
N ALA A 123 -9.62 -5.68 -13.32
CA ALA A 123 -8.78 -6.44 -14.23
C ALA A 123 -8.68 -7.91 -13.79
N SER A 124 -9.03 -8.81 -14.71
CA SER A 124 -8.92 -10.26 -14.52
C SER A 124 -7.54 -10.81 -14.90
N LYS A 125 -6.61 -9.94 -15.25
CA LYS A 125 -5.22 -10.27 -15.60
C LYS A 125 -4.30 -9.17 -15.08
N PRO A 126 -3.03 -9.49 -14.76
CA PRO A 126 -2.02 -8.47 -14.49
C PRO A 126 -1.94 -7.49 -15.66
N ILE A 127 -1.97 -6.19 -15.33
CA ILE A 127 -1.77 -5.10 -16.30
C ILE A 127 -0.29 -4.75 -16.28
N ALA A 128 0.31 -4.61 -17.46
CA ALA A 128 1.71 -4.20 -17.58
C ALA A 128 1.92 -2.73 -17.16
N ASP A 129 3.11 -2.39 -16.68
CA ASP A 129 3.41 -1.04 -16.21
C ASP A 129 3.26 0.01 -17.32
N GLU A 130 3.56 -0.36 -18.57
CA GLU A 130 3.42 0.50 -19.75
C GLU A 130 1.95 0.89 -20.03
N GLU A 131 1.01 0.02 -19.67
CA GLU A 131 -0.43 0.29 -19.80
C GLU A 131 -0.95 1.16 -18.65
N LEU A 132 -0.34 1.06 -17.47
CA LEU A 132 -0.69 1.88 -16.29
C LEU A 132 -0.09 3.29 -16.34
N ASP A 133 1.09 3.47 -16.92
CA ASP A 133 1.81 4.75 -16.94
C ASP A 133 0.96 5.92 -17.49
N PRO A 134 0.22 5.81 -18.62
CA PRO A 134 -0.65 6.88 -19.08
C PRO A 134 -1.78 7.22 -18.10
N ILE A 135 -2.31 6.24 -17.36
CA ILE A 135 -3.35 6.45 -16.34
C ILE A 135 -2.74 7.20 -15.15
N ASN A 136 -1.59 6.73 -14.66
CA ASN A 136 -0.85 7.35 -13.56
C ASN A 136 -0.50 8.81 -13.85
N ARG A 137 0.03 9.10 -15.05
CA ARG A 137 0.35 10.46 -15.49
C ARG A 137 -0.88 11.35 -15.57
N SER A 138 -1.97 10.84 -16.14
CA SER A 138 -3.22 11.59 -16.27
C SER A 138 -3.81 11.92 -14.90
N TYR A 139 -3.79 10.96 -13.96
CA TYR A 139 -4.25 11.17 -12.59
C TYR A 139 -3.36 12.19 -11.86
N TYR A 140 -2.03 12.05 -11.93
CA TYR A 140 -1.08 12.97 -11.31
C TYR A 140 -1.23 14.41 -11.84
N ALA A 141 -1.51 14.57 -13.13
CA ALA A 141 -1.72 15.87 -13.76
C ALA A 141 -2.94 16.62 -13.19
N LEU A 142 -3.91 15.94 -12.58
CA LEU A 142 -5.04 16.60 -11.90
C LEU A 142 -4.61 17.37 -10.65
N ARG A 143 -3.45 17.04 -10.07
CA ARG A 143 -2.90 17.64 -8.83
C ARG A 143 -3.90 17.67 -7.68
N MET A 144 -4.89 16.79 -7.72
CA MET A 144 -5.94 16.74 -6.71
C MET A 144 -5.38 16.13 -5.42
N PRO A 145 -5.70 16.70 -4.25
CA PRO A 145 -5.33 16.07 -3.00
C PRO A 145 -6.06 14.73 -2.85
N CYS A 146 -5.39 13.77 -2.23
CA CYS A 146 -5.98 12.51 -1.80
C CYS A 146 -7.26 12.79 -0.98
N PRO A 147 -8.36 12.04 -1.19
CA PRO A 147 -9.63 12.28 -0.48
C PRO A 147 -9.50 12.14 1.04
N TYR A 148 -8.48 11.42 1.51
CA TYR A 148 -8.18 11.20 2.93
C TYR A 148 -7.22 12.26 3.52
N LEU A 149 -6.92 13.34 2.82
CA LEU A 149 -6.03 14.41 3.29
C LEU A 149 -6.84 15.51 3.97
N GLU A 150 -6.42 15.93 5.17
CA GLU A 150 -6.96 17.06 5.94
C GLU A 150 -5.80 17.93 6.40
N ASN A 151 -5.72 19.18 5.94
CA ASN A 151 -4.63 20.10 6.28
C ASN A 151 -3.23 19.50 6.05
N GLU A 152 -3.05 18.82 4.90
CA GLU A 152 -1.83 18.09 4.53
C GLU A 152 -1.44 16.96 5.52
N LEU A 153 -2.37 16.50 6.35
CA LEU A 153 -2.25 15.33 7.21
C LEU A 153 -3.23 14.23 6.79
N CYS A 154 -2.80 12.98 6.86
CA CYS A 154 -3.65 11.86 6.50
C CYS A 154 -4.67 11.57 7.61
N SER A 155 -5.97 11.70 7.31
CA SER A 155 -7.06 11.46 8.26
C SER A 155 -7.24 10.00 8.63
N ILE A 156 -6.65 9.08 7.86
CA ILE A 156 -6.65 7.64 8.08
C ILE A 156 -5.25 7.13 8.41
N TYR A 157 -4.42 7.92 9.10
CA TYR A 157 -3.00 7.60 9.34
C TYR A 157 -2.82 6.14 9.78
N GLU A 158 -3.60 5.68 10.75
CA GLU A 158 -3.57 4.30 11.28
C GLU A 158 -3.95 3.22 10.26
N ALA A 159 -4.75 3.54 9.25
CA ALA A 159 -5.14 2.65 8.14
C ALA A 159 -4.46 3.00 6.81
N ARG A 160 -3.43 3.86 6.84
CA ARG A 160 -2.68 4.26 5.65
C ARG A 160 -2.14 3.01 4.94
N PRO A 161 -2.40 2.85 3.62
CA PRO A 161 -1.89 1.74 2.82
C PRO A 161 -0.38 1.63 2.88
N ALA A 162 0.16 0.44 2.65
CA ALA A 162 1.60 0.22 2.74
C ALA A 162 2.37 1.00 1.68
N ALA A 163 1.86 1.09 0.44
CA ALA A 163 2.45 1.93 -0.62
C ALA A 163 2.65 3.40 -0.20
N CYS A 164 1.78 3.95 0.66
CA CYS A 164 1.91 5.32 1.18
C CYS A 164 2.99 5.47 2.29
N ARG A 165 3.44 4.35 2.87
CA ARG A 165 4.42 4.30 3.97
C ARG A 165 5.82 3.99 3.47
N GLU A 166 5.90 3.26 2.36
CA GLU A 166 7.13 2.80 1.72
C GLU A 166 7.79 3.89 0.84
N LEU A 167 7.06 4.95 0.48
CA LEU A 167 7.56 5.98 -0.42
C LEU A 167 8.35 7.07 0.33
N LEU A 168 9.66 6.87 0.44
CA LEU A 168 10.61 7.80 1.02
C LEU A 168 11.65 8.24 -0.01
N VAL A 169 12.22 9.43 0.16
CA VAL A 169 13.29 9.95 -0.72
C VAL A 169 14.42 10.58 0.09
N THR A 170 15.62 10.55 -0.49
CA THR A 170 16.84 11.19 0.05
C THR A 170 17.24 12.47 -0.71
N SER A 171 16.57 12.76 -1.83
CA SER A 171 16.72 14.02 -2.57
C SER A 171 15.98 15.17 -1.89
N PRO A 172 16.36 16.46 -2.13
CA PRO A 172 15.67 17.61 -1.55
C PRO A 172 14.14 17.58 -1.72
N ALA A 173 13.40 17.96 -0.67
CA ALA A 173 11.95 17.85 -0.63
C ALA A 173 11.23 18.69 -1.70
N GLU A 174 11.86 19.78 -2.13
CA GLU A 174 11.34 20.70 -3.15
C GLU A 174 11.16 20.00 -4.50
N LEU A 175 11.99 18.98 -4.79
CA LEU A 175 11.88 18.21 -6.04
C LEU A 175 10.56 17.43 -6.09
N CYS A 176 10.04 16.98 -4.94
CA CYS A 176 8.77 16.25 -4.87
C CYS A 176 7.54 17.08 -5.29
N GLN A 177 7.66 18.41 -5.43
CA GLN A 177 6.56 19.26 -5.89
C GLN A 177 6.16 18.94 -7.35
N ASP A 178 7.10 18.46 -8.17
CA ASP A 178 6.83 18.00 -9.53
C ASP A 178 7.71 16.82 -9.93
N LEU A 179 7.24 15.61 -9.64
CA LEU A 179 7.95 14.35 -9.89
C LEU A 179 8.09 14.02 -11.39
N VAL A 180 7.36 14.72 -12.28
CA VAL A 180 7.48 14.52 -13.72
C VAL A 180 8.70 15.26 -14.27
N GLN A 181 8.97 16.46 -13.74
CA GLN A 181 10.06 17.32 -14.21
C GLN A 181 11.31 17.21 -13.34
N ASN A 182 11.14 16.86 -12.07
CA ASN A 182 12.22 16.84 -11.09
C ASN A 182 12.51 15.39 -10.67
N PRO A 183 13.67 14.83 -11.06
CA PRO A 183 14.06 13.51 -10.58
C PRO A 183 14.25 13.55 -9.05
N VAL A 184 13.73 12.53 -8.39
CA VAL A 184 13.94 12.29 -6.95
C VAL A 184 14.78 11.03 -6.77
N THR A 185 15.44 10.93 -5.62
CA THR A 185 16.18 9.72 -5.24
C THR A 185 15.34 8.93 -4.24
N PRO A 186 14.58 7.91 -4.67
CA PRO A 186 13.79 7.09 -3.76
C PRO A 186 14.71 6.26 -2.86
N LEU A 187 14.27 6.04 -1.63
CA LEU A 187 14.87 5.05 -0.76
C LEU A 187 14.47 3.65 -1.28
N PRO A 188 15.37 2.65 -1.26
CA PRO A 188 15.03 1.29 -1.67
C PRO A 188 13.86 0.71 -0.85
N VAL A 189 12.98 -0.03 -1.51
CA VAL A 189 11.86 -0.74 -0.89
C VAL A 189 12.05 -2.23 -1.08
N SER A 190 12.52 -2.90 -0.04
CA SER A 190 12.85 -4.33 -0.06
C SER A 190 11.62 -5.25 -0.07
N MET A 191 10.48 -4.77 0.43
CA MET A 191 9.20 -5.50 0.43
C MET A 191 8.09 -4.53 0.06
N ARG A 192 7.43 -4.77 -1.08
CA ARG A 192 6.24 -4.00 -1.50
C ARG A 192 5.01 -4.67 -0.91
N ILE A 193 4.57 -4.24 0.27
CA ILE A 193 3.58 -4.99 1.05
C ILE A 193 2.22 -5.03 0.36
N SER A 194 1.81 -3.96 -0.32
CA SER A 194 0.57 -3.98 -1.12
C SER A 194 0.64 -5.07 -2.20
N SER A 195 1.77 -5.21 -2.91
CA SER A 195 1.93 -6.28 -3.90
C SER A 195 1.93 -7.67 -3.26
N ILE A 196 2.61 -7.83 -2.12
CA ILE A 196 2.65 -9.08 -1.35
C ILE A 196 1.24 -9.51 -0.91
N LEU A 197 0.45 -8.59 -0.35
CA LEU A 197 -0.93 -8.86 0.07
C LEU A 197 -1.84 -9.18 -1.12
N GLY A 198 -1.65 -8.49 -2.25
CA GLY A 198 -2.38 -8.78 -3.50
C GLY A 198 -2.08 -10.17 -4.05
N LEU A 199 -0.82 -10.60 -4.02
CA LEU A 199 -0.41 -11.95 -4.44
C LEU A 199 -0.91 -13.03 -3.49
N ALA A 200 -0.80 -12.81 -2.18
CA ALA A 200 -1.33 -13.73 -1.17
C ALA A 200 -2.85 -13.92 -1.35
N TRP A 201 -3.57 -12.82 -1.56
CA TRP A 201 -5.00 -12.86 -1.90
C TRP A 201 -5.25 -13.68 -3.17
N GLY A 202 -4.49 -13.44 -4.24
CA GLY A 202 -4.63 -14.17 -5.49
C GLY A 202 -4.45 -15.67 -5.32
N THR A 203 -3.42 -16.10 -4.58
CA THR A 203 -3.17 -17.51 -4.27
C THR A 203 -4.30 -18.13 -3.44
N LEU A 204 -4.81 -17.42 -2.43
CA LEU A 204 -5.88 -17.92 -1.55
C LEU A 204 -7.25 -18.00 -2.22
N THR A 205 -7.45 -17.22 -3.28
CA THR A 205 -8.76 -17.07 -3.94
C THR A 205 -8.79 -17.64 -5.35
N ASP A 206 -7.66 -18.13 -5.87
CA ASP A 206 -7.48 -18.51 -7.27
C ASP A 206 -7.91 -17.38 -8.22
N SER A 207 -7.47 -16.16 -7.88
CA SER A 207 -7.78 -14.95 -8.63
C SER A 207 -6.50 -14.17 -8.95
N PRO A 208 -6.49 -13.35 -10.01
CA PRO A 208 -5.37 -12.46 -10.28
C PRO A 208 -5.21 -11.41 -9.17
N PRO A 209 -3.98 -11.00 -8.83
CA PRO A 209 -3.78 -9.85 -7.95
C PRO A 209 -4.36 -8.60 -8.62
N ARG A 210 -5.22 -7.88 -7.89
CA ARG A 210 -5.85 -6.64 -8.35
C ARG A 210 -5.12 -5.43 -7.80
N LEU A 211 -5.11 -4.37 -8.60
CA LEU A 211 -4.69 -3.04 -8.20
C LEU A 211 -5.92 -2.17 -8.02
N ILE A 212 -6.25 -1.80 -6.79
CA ILE A 212 -7.42 -0.98 -6.48
C ILE A 212 -6.95 0.46 -6.21
N PRO A 213 -7.31 1.44 -7.06
CA PRO A 213 -6.97 2.83 -6.79
C PRO A 213 -7.62 3.33 -5.50
N LEU A 214 -6.81 3.92 -4.61
CA LEU A 214 -7.25 4.41 -3.29
C LEU A 214 -8.55 5.24 -3.31
N PRO A 215 -8.78 6.17 -4.25
CA PRO A 215 -10.01 6.98 -4.28
C PRO A 215 -11.31 6.18 -4.47
N MET A 216 -11.23 4.96 -4.99
CA MET A 216 -12.38 4.08 -5.22
C MET A 216 -12.37 2.83 -4.32
N ALA A 217 -11.41 2.72 -3.40
CA ALA A 217 -11.22 1.53 -2.60
C ALA A 217 -12.43 1.15 -1.75
N LEU A 218 -13.15 2.13 -1.17
CA LEU A 218 -14.36 1.86 -0.38
C LEU A 218 -15.50 1.33 -1.26
N GLU A 219 -15.81 2.02 -2.36
CA GLU A 219 -16.84 1.59 -3.31
C GLU A 219 -16.52 0.23 -3.93
N TRP A 220 -15.24 -0.04 -4.21
CA TRP A 220 -14.79 -1.34 -4.67
C TRP A 220 -14.99 -2.41 -3.59
N ALA A 221 -14.60 -2.14 -2.35
CA ALA A 221 -14.74 -3.06 -1.23
C ALA A 221 -16.20 -3.38 -0.87
N GLU A 222 -17.11 -2.43 -1.07
CA GLU A 222 -18.56 -2.64 -0.95
C GLU A 222 -19.10 -3.57 -2.05
N ARG A 223 -18.67 -3.38 -3.30
CA ARG A 223 -19.07 -4.27 -4.42
C ARG A 223 -18.54 -5.70 -4.29
N HIS A 224 -17.45 -5.87 -3.54
CA HIS A 224 -16.80 -7.17 -3.29
C HIS A 224 -16.98 -7.64 -1.84
N GLU A 225 -18.08 -7.24 -1.18
CA GLU A 225 -18.35 -7.59 0.21
C GLU A 225 -18.33 -9.11 0.45
N GLU A 226 -18.95 -9.88 -0.44
CA GLU A 226 -18.99 -11.35 -0.35
C GLU A 226 -17.59 -11.98 -0.35
N GLU A 227 -16.69 -11.48 -1.19
CA GLU A 227 -15.30 -11.95 -1.23
C GLU A 227 -14.59 -11.67 0.10
N SER A 228 -14.84 -10.50 0.69
CA SER A 228 -14.20 -10.07 1.94
C SER A 228 -14.61 -10.91 3.17
N ARG A 229 -15.74 -11.62 3.11
CA ARG A 229 -16.25 -12.48 4.19
C ARG A 229 -15.54 -13.83 4.28
N ARG A 230 -14.70 -14.18 3.32
CA ARG A 230 -13.92 -15.42 3.34
C ARG A 230 -12.94 -15.41 4.51
N THR A 231 -12.73 -16.59 5.10
CA THR A 231 -11.86 -16.77 6.27
C THR A 231 -10.92 -17.95 6.07
N TRP A 232 -9.73 -17.87 6.64
CA TRP A 232 -8.70 -18.90 6.56
C TRP A 232 -8.05 -19.12 7.92
N PRO A 233 -7.42 -20.29 8.16
CA PRO A 233 -6.57 -20.46 9.33
C PRO A 233 -5.50 -19.36 9.39
N GLY A 234 -5.31 -18.74 10.56
CA GLY A 234 -4.37 -17.62 10.67
C GLY A 234 -2.94 -17.99 10.26
N SER A 235 -2.49 -19.20 10.57
CA SER A 235 -1.18 -19.71 10.13
C SER A 235 -1.07 -19.75 8.61
N ALA A 236 -2.11 -20.22 7.91
CA ALA A 236 -2.14 -20.24 6.45
C ALA A 236 -2.04 -18.83 5.85
N LEU A 237 -2.67 -17.81 6.47
CA LEU A 237 -2.51 -16.43 6.03
C LEU A 237 -1.09 -15.92 6.22
N LEU A 238 -0.49 -16.20 7.38
CA LEU A 238 0.89 -15.82 7.66
C LEU A 238 1.85 -16.49 6.67
N ASP A 239 1.69 -17.79 6.42
CA ASP A 239 2.53 -18.54 5.48
C ASP A 239 2.49 -17.95 4.08
N GLN A 240 1.30 -17.58 3.57
CA GLN A 240 1.18 -16.95 2.25
C GLN A 240 1.88 -15.60 2.18
N VAL A 241 1.74 -14.77 3.21
CA VAL A 241 2.42 -13.47 3.27
C VAL A 241 3.94 -13.64 3.33
N LEU A 242 4.44 -14.55 4.18
CA LEU A 242 5.87 -14.81 4.32
C LEU A 242 6.48 -15.40 3.05
N ASP A 243 5.79 -16.32 2.36
CA ASP A 243 6.25 -16.88 1.09
C ASP A 243 6.46 -15.79 0.03
N HIS A 244 5.50 -14.88 -0.11
CA HIS A 244 5.63 -13.76 -1.03
C HIS A 244 6.69 -12.75 -0.57
N MET A 245 6.84 -12.49 0.74
CA MET A 245 7.94 -11.66 1.26
C MET A 245 9.31 -12.22 0.89
N TRP A 246 9.54 -13.53 1.04
CA TRP A 246 10.83 -14.13 0.66
C TRP A 246 11.14 -13.97 -0.83
N ARG A 247 10.12 -14.04 -1.71
CA ARG A 247 10.30 -13.80 -3.15
C ARG A 247 10.75 -12.36 -3.43
N PHE A 248 10.12 -11.37 -2.79
CA PHE A 248 10.51 -9.96 -2.93
C PHE A 248 11.91 -9.69 -2.40
N LEU A 249 12.24 -10.22 -1.21
CA LEU A 249 13.57 -10.08 -0.63
C LEU A 249 14.66 -10.72 -1.51
N SER A 250 14.38 -11.89 -2.08
CA SER A 250 15.31 -12.57 -3.01
C SER A 250 15.61 -11.69 -4.24
N GLN A 251 14.59 -11.02 -4.79
CA GLN A 251 14.77 -10.07 -5.89
C GLN A 251 15.57 -8.84 -5.46
N ALA A 252 15.26 -8.28 -4.28
CA ALA A 252 15.97 -7.11 -3.75
C ALA A 252 17.48 -7.38 -3.57
N PHE A 253 17.86 -8.57 -3.09
CA PHE A 253 19.27 -8.99 -3.02
C PHE A 253 19.95 -9.03 -4.40
N GLN A 254 19.25 -9.53 -5.42
CA GLN A 254 19.78 -9.62 -6.78
C GLN A 254 19.98 -8.22 -7.39
N THR A 255 18.99 -7.34 -7.27
CA THR A 255 19.07 -5.96 -7.78
C THR A 255 20.24 -5.21 -7.16
N ARG A 256 20.39 -5.27 -5.83
CA ARG A 256 21.47 -4.57 -5.13
C ARG A 256 22.86 -5.13 -5.46
N SER A 257 22.97 -6.44 -5.71
CA SER A 257 24.22 -7.05 -6.15
C SER A 257 24.62 -6.64 -7.58
N SER A 258 23.68 -6.18 -8.40
CA SER A 258 23.95 -5.69 -9.76
C SER A 258 24.34 -4.20 -9.82
N GLU A 259 24.12 -3.46 -8.74
CA GLU A 259 24.44 -2.03 -8.61
C GLU A 259 25.81 -1.77 -7.96
N LEU A 260 26.46 -2.82 -7.42
CA LEU A 260 27.81 -2.83 -6.82
C LEU A 260 28.85 -3.34 -7.81
#